data_AF-A2EG12-F1
#
_entry.id   AF-A2EG12-F1
#
_cell.length_a   1.000
_cell.length_b   1.000
_cell.length_c   1.000
_cell.angle_alpha   90.00
_cell.angle_beta   90.00
_cell.angle_gamma   90.00
#
_symmetry.space_group_name_H-M   'P 1'
#
loop_
_entity.id
_entity.type
_entity.pdbx_description
1 polymer ?
#
loop_
_entity_poly.entity_id
_entity_poly.type
_entity_poly.pdbx_seq_one_letter_code
_entity_poly.pdbx_strand_id
1 'polypeptide(L)'
;MSNGYLDVYREREKIKSGMQSNFTSKYSKSPNQLTSNQLAAYNWLVESSFLKYIDNISQNKLVELVTEKNFLALFNIATTFNIKIQKPTNSKPNTIKESIALLIKELITKDILNYRIDPNAILRCEKRTILTLIETLYNKAINDDPHIQDEFTAETISEWLIQLGLLPPYGESWFSDVDLYLLEDPIRNGEIFQKLCLVFRPEVFDSPYTPPKDPTSIINVTNQCLMMFYDEGIIESEDIDYSKDIVKGNTDVIIKILSKIYKGYLKHFESMKLEIFN
;
A
#
# COMPACT_ATOMS: atom_id res chain seq x y z
N MET A 1 10.17 39.45 13.23
CA MET A 1 11.51 39.02 12.78
C MET A 1 11.66 37.56 13.16
N SER A 2 11.46 36.62 12.23
CA SER A 2 11.43 35.18 12.52
C SER A 2 12.80 34.55 12.30
N ASN A 3 13.43 34.10 13.39
CA ASN A 3 14.71 33.40 13.40
C ASN A 3 14.62 31.91 12.99
N GLY A 4 13.55 31.46 12.34
CA GLY A 4 13.31 30.04 12.08
C GLY A 4 14.32 29.34 11.18
N TYR A 5 14.91 30.04 10.20
CA TYR A 5 15.85 29.42 9.25
C TYR A 5 17.22 29.08 9.88
N LEU A 6 17.68 29.93 10.80
CA LEU A 6 18.96 29.76 11.49
C LEU A 6 18.90 28.63 12.53
N ASP A 7 17.74 28.43 13.16
CA ASP A 7 17.54 27.36 14.12
C ASP A 7 17.46 25.98 13.43
N VAL A 8 16.77 25.90 12.28
CA VAL A 8 16.71 24.68 11.45
C VAL A 8 18.09 24.32 10.85
N TYR A 9 18.88 25.32 10.44
CA TYR A 9 20.23 25.08 9.93
C TYR A 9 21.17 24.57 11.03
N ARG A 10 21.09 25.14 12.24
CA ARG A 10 21.87 24.69 13.42
C ARG A 10 21.46 23.29 13.89
N GLU A 11 20.18 22.92 13.76
CA GLU A 11 19.71 21.56 14.01
C GLU A 11 20.25 20.55 12.99
N ARG A 12 20.30 20.92 11.71
CA ARG A 12 20.90 20.07 10.65
C ARG A 12 22.41 19.86 10.84
N GLU A 13 23.14 20.86 11.35
CA GLU A 13 24.55 20.70 11.70
C GLU A 13 24.77 19.79 12.91
N LYS A 14 23.84 19.77 13.88
CA LYS A 14 23.88 18.82 15.02
C LYS A 14 23.60 17.37 14.61
N ILE A 15 22.79 17.16 13.56
CA ILE A 15 22.53 15.81 13.00
C ILE A 15 23.76 15.29 12.26
N LYS A 16 24.49 16.15 11.54
CA LYS A 16 25.76 15.79 10.88
C LYS A 16 26.89 15.40 11.85
N SER A 17 26.84 15.82 13.11
CA SER A 17 27.87 15.51 14.12
C SER A 17 27.60 14.24 14.93
N GLY A 18 26.57 13.44 14.58
CA GLY A 18 26.38 12.10 15.14
C GLY A 18 25.75 12.05 16.53
N MET A 19 25.11 13.12 17.01
CA MET A 19 24.31 13.06 18.23
C MET A 19 22.90 12.54 17.92
N GLN A 20 22.65 11.26 18.22
CA GLN A 20 21.31 10.68 18.23
C GLN A 20 20.42 11.43 19.22
N SER A 21 19.35 12.08 18.74
CA SER A 21 18.26 12.55 19.60
C SER A 21 17.03 11.67 19.39
N ASN A 22 16.61 11.03 20.48
CA ASN A 22 15.36 10.29 20.58
C ASN A 22 14.18 11.26 20.42
N PHE A 23 13.40 11.16 19.34
CA PHE A 23 12.10 11.83 19.25
C PHE A 23 11.02 10.86 18.73
N THR A 24 10.22 10.38 19.67
CA THR A 24 8.90 9.78 19.45
C THR A 24 7.93 10.81 18.85
N SER A 25 7.41 10.58 17.64
CA SER A 25 6.35 11.42 17.06
C SER A 25 4.96 10.94 17.52
N LYS A 26 4.24 11.79 18.24
CA LYS A 26 2.79 11.66 18.49
C LYS A 26 2.05 12.56 17.51
N TYR A 27 1.59 12.02 16.39
CA TYR A 27 0.57 12.65 15.55
C TYR A 27 -0.75 11.88 15.71
N SER A 28 -1.75 12.50 16.34
CA SER A 28 -3.07 11.90 16.50
C SER A 28 -3.87 12.04 15.20
N LYS A 29 -4.06 10.94 14.48
CA LYS A 29 -5.02 10.84 13.35
C LYS A 29 -6.41 11.29 13.82
N SER A 30 -7.13 12.05 12.98
CA SER A 30 -8.52 12.42 13.27
C SER A 30 -9.35 11.15 13.50
N PRO A 31 -10.13 11.05 14.59
CA PRO A 31 -10.71 9.78 15.07
C PRO A 31 -11.78 9.16 14.14
N ASN A 32 -12.04 9.74 12.97
CA ASN A 32 -13.10 9.32 12.05
C ASN A 32 -12.69 9.14 10.58
N GLN A 33 -11.41 9.35 10.24
CA GLN A 33 -10.88 9.07 8.90
C GLN A 33 -10.60 7.57 8.71
N LEU A 34 -10.78 7.07 7.49
CA LEU A 34 -10.37 5.71 7.15
C LEU A 34 -8.84 5.59 7.18
N THR A 35 -8.33 4.46 7.64
CA THR A 35 -6.93 4.08 7.38
C THR A 35 -6.76 3.66 5.92
N SER A 36 -5.53 3.57 5.42
CA SER A 36 -5.24 3.13 4.06
C SER A 36 -5.86 1.75 3.75
N ASN A 37 -5.76 0.80 4.68
CA ASN A 37 -6.38 -0.53 4.52
C ASN A 37 -7.91 -0.48 4.50
N GLN A 38 -8.53 0.43 5.26
CA GLN A 38 -9.99 0.59 5.25
C GLN A 38 -10.47 1.24 3.95
N LEU A 39 -9.69 2.15 3.39
CA LEU A 39 -9.98 2.76 2.10
C LEU A 39 -9.82 1.75 0.97
N ALA A 40 -8.76 0.93 1.00
CA ALA A 40 -8.56 -0.15 0.04
C ALA A 40 -9.70 -1.19 0.12
N ALA A 41 -10.05 -1.63 1.33
CA ALA A 41 -11.19 -2.51 1.55
C ALA A 41 -12.49 -1.89 1.02
N TYR A 42 -12.72 -0.58 1.23
CA TYR A 42 -13.88 0.11 0.67
C TYR A 42 -13.90 0.09 -0.85
N ASN A 43 -12.78 0.41 -1.52
CA ASN A 43 -12.68 0.41 -2.97
C ASN A 43 -12.95 -0.99 -3.53
N TRP A 44 -12.37 -2.03 -2.93
CA TRP A 44 -12.65 -3.42 -3.30
C TRP A 44 -14.14 -3.78 -3.19
N LEU A 45 -14.82 -3.32 -2.13
CA LEU A 45 -16.26 -3.51 -1.97
C LEU A 45 -17.08 -2.80 -3.05
N VAL A 46 -16.61 -1.64 -3.53
CA VAL A 46 -17.26 -0.89 -4.62
C VAL A 46 -17.04 -1.57 -5.97
N GLU A 47 -15.81 -1.97 -6.28
CA GLU A 47 -15.43 -2.66 -7.51
C GLU A 47 -16.16 -4.00 -7.64
N SER A 48 -16.24 -4.75 -6.54
CA SER A 48 -17.00 -6.00 -6.45
C SER A 48 -18.53 -5.79 -6.43
N SER A 49 -19.00 -4.55 -6.59
CA SER A 49 -20.42 -4.18 -6.60
C SER A 49 -21.19 -4.54 -5.33
N PHE A 50 -20.49 -4.72 -4.20
CA PHE A 50 -21.10 -4.97 -2.90
C PHE A 50 -21.62 -3.68 -2.27
N LEU A 51 -20.93 -2.55 -2.50
CA LEU A 51 -21.30 -1.23 -2.03
C LEU A 51 -21.36 -0.22 -3.18
N LYS A 52 -22.05 0.90 -2.95
CA LYS A 52 -22.05 2.05 -3.87
C LYS A 52 -20.84 2.95 -3.64
N TYR A 53 -20.37 3.56 -4.70
CA TYR A 53 -19.34 4.61 -4.63
C TYR A 53 -19.90 5.89 -3.97
N ILE A 54 -19.10 6.49 -3.09
CA ILE A 54 -19.38 7.72 -2.34
C ILE A 54 -18.07 8.50 -2.20
N ASP A 55 -18.06 9.74 -2.67
CA ASP A 55 -16.95 10.65 -2.47
C ASP A 55 -16.77 11.00 -0.97
N ASN A 56 -15.50 11.07 -0.53
CA ASN A 56 -15.11 11.43 0.85
C ASN A 56 -15.73 10.51 1.94
N ILE A 57 -15.59 9.20 1.76
CA ILE A 57 -16.07 8.19 2.71
C ILE A 57 -15.39 8.34 4.09
N SER A 58 -16.18 8.15 5.16
CA SER A 58 -15.69 8.13 6.55
C SER A 58 -15.92 6.77 7.20
N GLN A 59 -15.25 6.49 8.33
CA GLN A 59 -15.45 5.23 9.07
C GLN A 59 -16.90 4.97 9.42
N ASN A 60 -17.62 5.98 9.94
CA ASN A 60 -19.02 5.84 10.30
C ASN A 60 -19.90 5.56 9.07
N LYS A 61 -19.61 6.23 7.95
CA LYS A 61 -20.37 6.02 6.72
C LYS A 61 -20.10 4.63 6.13
N LEU A 62 -18.88 4.13 6.21
CA LEU A 62 -18.55 2.76 5.78
C LEU A 62 -19.29 1.73 6.61
N VAL A 63 -19.29 1.88 7.95
CA VAL A 63 -20.08 1.01 8.84
C VAL A 63 -21.56 1.08 8.49
N GLU A 64 -22.13 2.27 8.29
CA GLU A 64 -23.52 2.43 7.86
C GLU A 64 -23.81 1.63 6.58
N LEU A 65 -23.00 1.80 5.53
CA LEU A 65 -23.19 1.10 4.25
C LEU A 65 -23.10 -0.43 4.36
N VAL A 66 -22.17 -0.93 5.18
CA VAL A 66 -21.98 -2.38 5.39
C VAL A 66 -23.16 -2.97 6.17
N THR A 67 -23.72 -2.20 7.11
CA THR A 67 -24.81 -2.63 8.00
C THR A 67 -26.21 -2.36 7.44
N GLU A 68 -26.32 -1.48 6.45
CA GLU A 68 -27.54 -1.21 5.68
C GLU A 68 -28.16 -2.52 5.16
N LYS A 69 -29.50 -2.54 5.06
CA LYS A 69 -30.28 -3.68 4.56
C LYS A 69 -29.95 -5.00 5.27
N ASN A 70 -29.82 -4.97 6.59
CA ASN A 70 -29.55 -6.15 7.44
C ASN A 70 -28.22 -6.85 7.08
N PHE A 71 -27.14 -6.07 6.94
CA PHE A 71 -25.79 -6.60 6.68
C PHE A 71 -25.64 -7.36 5.37
N LEU A 72 -26.48 -7.05 4.36
CA LEU A 72 -26.51 -7.76 3.09
C LEU A 72 -25.13 -7.81 2.41
N ALA A 73 -24.34 -6.74 2.53
CA ALA A 73 -22.99 -6.66 2.01
C ALA A 73 -22.09 -7.78 2.58
N LEU A 74 -22.13 -8.01 3.91
CA LEU A 74 -21.33 -9.08 4.55
C LEU A 74 -21.67 -10.47 3.99
N PHE A 75 -22.96 -10.75 3.76
CA PHE A 75 -23.37 -12.03 3.18
C PHE A 75 -23.05 -12.14 1.69
N ASN A 76 -23.03 -11.02 0.95
CA ASN A 76 -22.58 -11.02 -0.45
C ASN A 76 -21.08 -11.27 -0.53
N ILE A 77 -20.28 -10.61 0.30
CA ILE A 77 -18.83 -10.85 0.42
C ILE A 77 -18.57 -12.32 0.71
N ALA A 78 -19.31 -12.95 1.64
CA ALA A 78 -19.13 -14.37 1.96
C ALA A 78 -19.20 -15.30 0.73
N THR A 79 -19.95 -14.91 -0.30
CA THR A 79 -20.06 -15.72 -1.53
C THR A 79 -18.77 -15.77 -2.35
N THR A 80 -17.89 -14.78 -2.24
CA THR A 80 -16.55 -14.82 -2.89
C THR A 80 -15.71 -15.96 -2.34
N PHE A 81 -15.91 -16.33 -1.08
CA PHE A 81 -15.24 -17.45 -0.41
C PHE A 81 -16.01 -18.77 -0.51
N ASN A 82 -16.93 -18.89 -1.46
CA ASN A 82 -17.81 -20.04 -1.61
C ASN A 82 -18.62 -20.36 -0.34
N ILE A 83 -18.96 -19.36 0.49
CA ILE A 83 -19.85 -19.51 1.64
C ILE A 83 -21.25 -19.08 1.23
N LYS A 84 -22.21 -20.02 1.29
CA LYS A 84 -23.60 -19.79 0.94
C LYS A 84 -24.49 -19.96 2.16
N ILE A 85 -24.73 -18.88 2.87
CA ILE A 85 -25.64 -18.84 4.03
C ILE A 85 -26.90 -18.07 3.65
N GLN A 86 -28.03 -18.49 4.21
CA GLN A 86 -29.28 -17.79 4.04
C GLN A 86 -29.21 -16.38 4.63
N LYS A 87 -29.44 -15.39 3.79
CA LYS A 87 -29.49 -13.97 4.18
C LYS A 87 -30.72 -13.70 5.05
N PRO A 88 -30.63 -12.80 6.04
CA PRO A 88 -31.79 -12.41 6.83
C PRO A 88 -32.84 -11.73 5.95
N THR A 89 -34.03 -12.33 5.86
CA THR A 89 -35.14 -11.84 5.02
C THR A 89 -36.03 -10.80 5.70
N ASN A 90 -35.89 -10.65 7.02
CA ASN A 90 -36.65 -9.70 7.82
C ASN A 90 -35.73 -8.96 8.81
N SER A 91 -36.22 -7.86 9.36
CA SER A 91 -35.49 -6.98 10.28
C SER A 91 -35.53 -7.44 11.75
N LYS A 92 -35.94 -8.69 12.05
CA LYS A 92 -35.98 -9.18 13.44
C LYS A 92 -34.55 -9.39 13.96
N PRO A 93 -34.16 -8.73 15.07
CA PRO A 93 -32.78 -8.80 15.58
C PRO A 93 -32.28 -10.22 15.86
N ASN A 94 -33.12 -11.11 16.38
CA ASN A 94 -32.74 -12.51 16.65
C ASN A 94 -32.42 -13.28 15.38
N THR A 95 -33.22 -13.13 14.32
CA THR A 95 -32.98 -13.80 13.03
C THR A 95 -31.71 -13.27 12.35
N ILE A 96 -31.47 -11.97 12.42
CA ILE A 96 -30.23 -11.35 11.93
C ILE A 96 -29.03 -11.90 12.71
N LYS A 97 -29.13 -11.93 14.05
CA LYS A 97 -28.07 -12.46 14.92
C LYS A 97 -27.72 -13.91 14.60
N GLU A 98 -28.71 -14.78 14.44
CA GLU A 98 -28.51 -16.18 14.08
C GLU A 98 -27.78 -16.30 12.73
N SER A 99 -28.20 -15.50 11.75
CA SER A 99 -27.58 -15.48 10.42
C SER A 99 -26.12 -14.99 10.48
N ILE A 100 -25.84 -13.95 11.27
CA ILE A 100 -24.48 -13.43 11.51
C ILE A 100 -23.63 -14.47 12.24
N ALA A 101 -24.18 -15.17 13.24
CA ALA A 101 -23.46 -16.20 13.98
C ALA A 101 -23.07 -17.37 13.07
N LEU A 102 -23.98 -17.79 12.17
CA LEU A 102 -23.68 -18.78 11.14
C LEU A 102 -22.60 -18.28 10.18
N LEU A 103 -22.66 -17.01 9.76
CA LEU A 103 -21.64 -16.40 8.92
C LEU A 103 -20.25 -16.44 9.54
N ILE A 104 -20.13 -15.97 10.78
CA ILE A 104 -18.85 -16.02 11.50
C ILE A 104 -18.36 -17.47 11.64
N LYS A 105 -19.24 -18.41 11.96
CA LYS A 105 -18.88 -19.82 12.10
C LYS A 105 -18.32 -20.39 10.80
N GLU A 106 -18.97 -20.15 9.66
CA GLU A 106 -18.50 -20.62 8.36
C GLU A 106 -17.17 -19.96 7.97
N LEU A 107 -17.04 -18.65 8.20
CA LEU A 107 -15.79 -17.93 7.94
C LEU A 107 -14.61 -18.51 8.75
N ILE A 108 -14.83 -18.89 10.01
CA ILE A 108 -13.81 -19.56 10.83
C ILE A 108 -13.54 -20.98 10.31
N THR A 109 -14.60 -21.73 9.99
CA THR A 109 -14.48 -23.13 9.53
C THR A 109 -13.70 -23.23 8.21
N LYS A 110 -13.79 -22.20 7.37
CA LYS A 110 -13.04 -22.08 6.11
C LYS A 110 -11.68 -21.39 6.24
N ASP A 111 -11.21 -21.13 7.45
CA ASP A 111 -9.92 -20.48 7.72
C ASP A 111 -9.78 -19.08 7.09
N ILE A 112 -10.90 -18.37 6.95
CA ILE A 112 -10.94 -16.96 6.52
C ILE A 112 -10.78 -16.02 7.72
N LEU A 113 -11.39 -16.40 8.85
CA LEU A 113 -11.22 -15.72 10.13
C LEU A 113 -10.45 -16.62 11.09
N ASN A 114 -9.31 -16.14 11.57
CA ASN A 114 -8.49 -16.82 12.58
C ASN A 114 -8.76 -16.33 14.02
N TYR A 115 -9.76 -15.48 14.22
CA TYR A 115 -10.16 -14.96 15.52
C TYR A 115 -11.68 -15.07 15.74
N ARG A 116 -12.10 -15.08 17.00
CA ARG A 116 -13.52 -15.09 17.37
C ARG A 116 -14.10 -13.67 17.34
N ILE A 117 -15.25 -13.53 16.69
CA ILE A 117 -16.05 -12.31 16.71
C ILE A 117 -17.36 -12.60 17.46
N ASP A 118 -17.76 -11.70 18.37
CA ASP A 118 -19.08 -11.76 18.99
C ASP A 118 -20.15 -11.31 17.97
N PRO A 119 -21.12 -12.18 17.60
CA PRO A 119 -22.22 -11.79 16.72
C PRO A 119 -23.04 -10.60 17.25
N ASN A 120 -23.12 -10.40 18.57
CA ASN A 120 -23.82 -9.27 19.15
C ASN A 120 -23.08 -7.95 18.91
N ALA A 121 -21.75 -7.97 18.84
CA ALA A 121 -20.95 -6.79 18.53
C ALA A 121 -21.20 -6.30 17.09
N ILE A 122 -21.32 -7.23 16.14
CA ILE A 122 -21.73 -6.92 14.76
C ILE A 122 -23.17 -6.38 14.74
N LEU A 123 -24.10 -7.03 15.44
CA LEU A 123 -25.50 -6.62 15.50
C LEU A 123 -25.68 -5.20 16.10
N ARG A 124 -24.84 -4.83 17.07
CA ARG A 124 -24.78 -3.47 17.65
C ARG A 124 -24.06 -2.46 16.77
N CYS A 125 -23.64 -2.86 15.57
CA CYS A 125 -22.86 -2.05 14.63
C CYS A 125 -21.59 -1.47 15.28
N GLU A 126 -20.92 -2.25 16.15
CA GLU A 126 -19.70 -1.78 16.80
C GLU A 126 -18.62 -1.46 15.76
N LYS A 127 -18.29 -0.18 15.65
CA LYS A 127 -17.43 0.37 14.59
C LYS A 127 -16.14 -0.42 14.40
N ARG A 128 -15.40 -0.66 15.49
CA ARG A 128 -14.15 -1.41 15.46
C ARG A 128 -14.33 -2.82 14.91
N THR A 129 -15.36 -3.53 15.38
CA THR A 129 -15.66 -4.91 14.98
C THR A 129 -15.99 -5.01 13.49
N ILE A 130 -16.80 -4.08 12.96
CA ILE A 130 -17.15 -4.07 11.54
C ILE A 130 -15.94 -3.74 10.66
N LEU A 131 -15.16 -2.71 11.04
CA LEU A 131 -13.97 -2.30 10.28
C LEU A 131 -12.90 -3.41 10.26
N THR A 132 -12.60 -4.03 11.40
CA THR A 132 -11.65 -5.15 11.45
C THR A 132 -12.14 -6.36 10.67
N LEU A 133 -13.45 -6.64 10.68
CA LEU A 133 -14.02 -7.71 9.87
C LEU A 133 -13.84 -7.45 8.38
N ILE A 134 -14.19 -6.26 7.87
CA ILE A 134 -14.05 -5.96 6.44
C ILE A 134 -12.58 -5.93 5.99
N GLU A 135 -11.67 -5.41 6.83
CA GLU A 135 -10.22 -5.45 6.57
C GLU A 135 -9.74 -6.89 6.45
N THR A 136 -10.17 -7.77 7.37
CA THR A 136 -9.77 -9.18 7.34
C THR A 136 -10.32 -9.90 6.10
N LEU A 137 -11.58 -9.66 5.75
CA LEU A 137 -12.19 -10.24 4.55
C LEU A 137 -11.50 -9.74 3.28
N TYR A 138 -11.21 -8.44 3.19
CA TYR A 138 -10.44 -7.86 2.10
C TYR A 138 -9.06 -8.53 2.00
N ASN A 139 -8.28 -8.53 3.09
CA ASN A 139 -6.94 -9.13 3.09
C ASN A 139 -6.97 -10.61 2.70
N LYS A 140 -7.98 -11.37 3.16
CA LYS A 140 -8.13 -12.77 2.75
C LYS A 140 -8.49 -12.91 1.28
N ALA A 141 -9.40 -12.07 0.75
CA ALA A 141 -9.77 -12.09 -0.67
C ALA A 141 -8.58 -11.77 -1.57
N ILE A 142 -7.79 -10.77 -1.20
CA ILE A 142 -6.56 -10.37 -1.91
C ILE A 142 -5.50 -11.48 -1.86
N ASN A 143 -5.28 -12.08 -0.68
CA ASN A 143 -4.24 -13.12 -0.53
C ASN A 143 -4.61 -14.47 -1.15
N ASP A 144 -5.90 -14.80 -1.23
CA ASP A 144 -6.39 -16.05 -1.82
C ASP A 144 -6.73 -15.92 -3.32
N ASP A 145 -6.70 -14.71 -3.90
CA ASP A 145 -6.91 -14.51 -5.34
C ASP A 145 -5.63 -14.87 -6.12
N PRO A 146 -5.64 -15.93 -6.96
CA PRO A 146 -4.48 -16.32 -7.76
C PRO A 146 -4.05 -15.27 -8.79
N HIS A 147 -4.89 -14.26 -9.08
CA HIS A 147 -4.52 -13.10 -9.91
C HIS A 147 -3.87 -11.97 -9.11
N ILE A 148 -4.05 -11.93 -7.78
CA ILE A 148 -3.50 -10.88 -6.89
C ILE A 148 -2.25 -11.37 -6.14
N GLN A 149 -1.88 -12.64 -6.28
CA GLN A 149 -0.51 -13.10 -5.99
C GLN A 149 0.56 -12.35 -6.81
N ASP A 150 0.15 -11.53 -7.78
CA ASP A 150 1.02 -10.82 -8.71
C ASP A 150 0.97 -9.27 -8.64
N GLU A 151 0.15 -8.64 -7.78
CA GLU A 151 0.14 -7.18 -7.60
C GLU A 151 0.86 -6.78 -6.31
N PHE A 152 1.99 -6.09 -6.44
CA PHE A 152 2.71 -5.56 -5.28
C PHE A 152 1.95 -4.38 -4.72
N THR A 153 1.69 -4.43 -3.42
CA THR A 153 1.17 -3.26 -2.70
C THR A 153 2.30 -2.26 -2.45
N ALA A 154 1.95 -1.01 -2.14
CA ALA A 154 2.90 0.00 -1.66
C ALA A 154 3.74 -0.50 -0.46
N GLU A 155 3.12 -1.28 0.42
CA GLU A 155 3.77 -1.91 1.57
C GLU A 155 4.79 -2.96 1.11
N THR A 156 4.41 -3.86 0.22
CA THR A 156 5.31 -4.90 -0.32
C THR A 156 6.51 -4.30 -1.06
N ILE A 157 6.27 -3.25 -1.87
CA ILE A 157 7.37 -2.52 -2.51
C ILE A 157 8.25 -1.84 -1.46
N SER A 158 7.67 -1.23 -0.42
CA SER A 158 8.44 -0.60 0.64
C SER A 158 9.34 -1.59 1.38
N GLU A 159 8.79 -2.75 1.76
CA GLU A 159 9.53 -3.83 2.41
C GLU A 159 10.68 -4.33 1.55
N TRP A 160 10.43 -4.55 0.26
CA TRP A 160 11.46 -4.97 -0.68
C TRP A 160 12.60 -3.95 -0.80
N LEU A 161 12.28 -2.67 -0.99
CA LEU A 161 13.29 -1.61 -1.08
C LEU A 161 14.14 -1.57 0.20
N ILE A 162 13.51 -1.72 1.37
CA ILE A 162 14.21 -1.80 2.66
C ILE A 162 15.12 -3.03 2.74
N GLN A 163 14.69 -4.20 2.24
CA GLN A 163 15.51 -5.41 2.19
C GLN A 163 16.74 -5.25 1.30
N LEU A 164 16.67 -4.43 0.25
CA LEU A 164 17.82 -4.03 -0.57
C LEU A 164 18.76 -3.03 0.13
N GLY A 165 18.44 -2.61 1.35
CA GLY A 165 19.17 -1.56 2.08
C GLY A 165 18.80 -0.14 1.65
N LEU A 166 17.74 0.02 0.85
CA LEU A 166 17.22 1.31 0.42
C LEU A 166 16.19 1.80 1.44
N LEU A 167 16.62 2.70 2.32
CA LEU A 167 15.78 3.21 3.39
C LEU A 167 14.92 4.39 2.93
N PRO A 168 13.64 4.46 3.35
CA PRO A 168 12.77 5.59 3.03
C PRO A 168 13.32 6.88 3.66
N PRO A 169 13.01 8.05 3.07
CA PRO A 169 13.51 9.33 3.58
C PRO A 169 12.96 9.66 4.98
N TYR A 170 11.75 9.18 5.31
CA TYR A 170 11.10 9.36 6.59
C TYR A 170 10.23 8.14 6.94
N GLY A 171 10.26 7.70 8.21
CA GLY A 171 9.42 6.62 8.72
C GLY A 171 9.84 5.22 8.26
N GLU A 172 8.86 4.31 8.17
CA GLU A 172 9.05 2.89 7.83
C GLU A 172 8.47 2.51 6.46
N SER A 173 7.95 3.48 5.69
CA SER A 173 7.33 3.25 4.38
C SER A 173 7.88 4.21 3.33
N TRP A 174 8.06 3.72 2.11
CA TRP A 174 8.43 4.52 0.93
C TRP A 174 7.26 5.35 0.40
N PHE A 175 6.02 4.92 0.70
CA PHE A 175 4.80 5.63 0.37
C PHE A 175 4.17 6.12 1.66
N SER A 176 4.42 7.39 2.00
CA SER A 176 3.92 8.00 3.24
C SER A 176 3.00 9.18 2.94
N ASP A 177 2.08 9.48 3.86
CA ASP A 177 1.20 10.65 3.77
C ASP A 177 1.94 11.99 4.03
N VAL A 178 3.28 11.97 4.11
CA VAL A 178 4.09 13.16 4.31
C VAL A 178 4.35 13.82 2.97
N ASP A 179 3.86 15.04 2.80
CA ASP A 179 4.14 15.85 1.61
C ASP A 179 5.62 16.24 1.56
N LEU A 180 6.38 15.57 0.71
CA LEU A 180 7.77 15.90 0.43
C LEU A 180 7.88 16.85 -0.77
N TYR A 181 8.78 17.82 -0.67
CA TYR A 181 9.19 18.61 -1.83
C TYR A 181 9.86 17.70 -2.86
N LEU A 182 9.75 18.04 -4.15
CA LEU A 182 10.24 17.19 -5.23
C LEU A 182 11.69 16.73 -5.03
N LEU A 183 12.59 17.59 -4.57
CA LEU A 183 14.01 17.24 -4.34
C LEU A 183 14.24 16.37 -3.09
N GLU A 184 13.31 16.40 -2.15
CA GLU A 184 13.37 15.68 -0.88
C GLU A 184 12.68 14.31 -0.95
N ASP A 185 11.93 14.05 -2.02
CA ASP A 185 11.28 12.78 -2.31
C ASP A 185 12.17 11.93 -3.24
N PRO A 186 12.84 10.87 -2.73
CA PRO A 186 13.76 10.08 -3.51
C PRO A 186 13.07 9.24 -4.60
N ILE A 187 11.76 9.04 -4.52
CA ILE A 187 11.00 8.40 -5.58
C ILE A 187 10.82 9.38 -6.74
N ARG A 188 10.31 10.58 -6.42
CA ARG A 188 9.95 11.57 -7.43
C ARG A 188 11.17 12.26 -8.03
N ASN A 189 12.28 12.35 -7.31
CA ASN A 189 13.52 12.93 -7.80
C ASN A 189 14.38 11.96 -8.64
N GLY A 190 13.94 10.72 -8.85
CA GLY A 190 14.67 9.71 -9.65
C GLY A 190 15.77 8.95 -8.89
N GLU A 191 16.08 9.31 -7.65
CA GLU A 191 17.12 8.68 -6.83
C GLU A 191 16.87 7.18 -6.63
N ILE A 192 15.62 6.80 -6.36
CA ILE A 192 15.28 5.39 -6.12
C ILE A 192 15.54 4.54 -7.36
N PHE A 193 15.21 5.06 -8.54
CA PHE A 193 15.39 4.35 -9.80
C PHE A 193 16.86 4.20 -10.15
N GLN A 194 17.68 5.21 -9.86
CA GLN A 194 19.13 5.10 -10.05
C GLN A 194 19.76 4.11 -9.07
N LYS A 195 19.36 4.16 -7.78
CA LYS A 195 19.83 3.19 -6.78
C LYS A 195 19.44 1.76 -7.15
N LEU A 196 18.24 1.56 -7.70
CA LEU A 196 17.83 0.27 -8.22
C LEU A 196 18.69 -0.12 -9.43
N CYS A 197 18.98 0.77 -10.38
CA CYS A 197 19.89 0.46 -11.48
C CYS A 197 21.27 -0.01 -10.98
N LEU A 198 21.81 0.59 -9.91
CA LEU A 198 23.05 0.16 -9.26
C LEU A 198 22.96 -1.26 -8.66
N VAL A 199 21.79 -1.70 -8.21
CA VAL A 199 21.58 -3.07 -7.71
C VAL A 199 21.68 -4.09 -8.85
N PHE A 200 21.19 -3.74 -10.05
CA PHE A 200 21.26 -4.61 -11.24
C PHE A 200 22.59 -4.51 -11.99
N ARG A 201 23.17 -3.30 -12.05
CA ARG A 201 24.38 -2.96 -12.80
C ARG A 201 25.28 -2.01 -11.99
N PRO A 202 26.00 -2.52 -10.99
CA PRO A 202 26.87 -1.70 -10.14
C PRO A 202 27.99 -0.99 -10.92
N GLU A 203 28.32 -1.45 -12.12
CA GLU A 203 29.35 -0.88 -13.00
C GLU A 203 28.91 0.38 -13.77
N VAL A 204 27.62 0.74 -13.75
CA VAL A 204 27.07 1.80 -14.61
C VAL A 204 27.15 3.20 -14.00
N PHE A 205 27.28 3.31 -12.67
CA PHE A 205 27.36 4.62 -12.00
C PHE A 205 28.56 4.70 -11.05
N ASP A 206 29.48 5.62 -11.36
CA ASP A 206 30.73 5.84 -10.59
C ASP A 206 30.60 6.85 -9.43
N SER A 207 29.46 7.54 -9.28
CA SER A 207 29.30 8.68 -8.36
C SER A 207 28.00 8.60 -7.54
N PRO A 208 27.99 9.08 -6.28
CA PRO A 208 26.76 9.22 -5.50
C PRO A 208 25.75 10.14 -6.24
N TYR A 209 24.49 9.73 -6.22
CA TYR A 209 23.42 10.51 -6.85
C TYR A 209 23.32 11.91 -6.25
N THR A 210 23.22 12.91 -7.11
CA THR A 210 22.79 14.25 -6.73
C THR A 210 21.58 14.61 -7.56
N PRO A 211 20.38 14.75 -6.97
CA PRO A 211 19.18 15.04 -7.74
C PRO A 211 19.33 16.37 -8.51
N PRO A 212 18.99 16.41 -9.81
CA PRO A 212 18.96 17.65 -10.56
C PRO A 212 17.98 18.65 -9.94
N LYS A 213 18.30 19.95 -10.01
CA LYS A 213 17.47 20.99 -9.38
C LYS A 213 16.20 21.31 -10.16
N ASP A 214 16.17 21.02 -11.46
CA ASP A 214 15.05 21.33 -12.33
C ASP A 214 14.23 20.07 -12.69
N PRO A 215 12.89 20.17 -12.76
CA PRO A 215 12.03 19.02 -13.03
C PRO A 215 12.30 18.33 -14.37
N THR A 216 12.71 19.07 -15.40
CA THR A 216 13.00 18.49 -16.73
C THR A 216 14.20 17.56 -16.67
N SER A 217 15.28 17.97 -16.01
CA SER A 217 16.44 17.13 -15.79
C SER A 217 16.11 15.92 -14.91
N ILE A 218 15.25 16.06 -13.90
CA ILE A 218 14.76 14.93 -13.10
C ILE A 218 14.02 13.92 -13.99
N ILE A 219 13.12 14.39 -14.86
CA ILE A 219 12.40 13.52 -15.81
C ILE A 219 13.39 12.78 -16.72
N ASN A 220 14.41 13.49 -17.23
CA ASN A 220 15.42 12.87 -18.10
C ASN A 220 16.22 11.79 -17.36
N VAL A 221 16.61 12.02 -16.11
CA VAL A 221 17.30 11.02 -15.28
C VAL A 221 16.41 9.81 -15.03
N THR A 222 15.16 10.03 -14.62
CA THR A 222 14.20 8.94 -14.41
C THR A 222 14.00 8.14 -15.69
N ASN A 223 13.85 8.82 -16.84
CA ASN A 223 13.73 8.17 -18.15
C ASN A 223 14.96 7.33 -18.51
N GLN A 224 16.17 7.84 -18.26
CA GLN A 224 17.41 7.06 -18.45
C GLN A 224 17.44 5.79 -17.60
N CYS A 225 17.00 5.86 -16.35
CA CYS A 225 16.90 4.68 -15.49
C CYS A 225 15.86 3.68 -16.04
N LEU A 226 14.70 4.15 -16.51
CA LEU A 226 13.68 3.30 -17.11
C LEU A 226 14.18 2.64 -18.41
N MET A 227 14.92 3.36 -19.24
CA MET A 227 15.57 2.79 -20.43
C MET A 227 16.50 1.64 -20.09
N MET A 228 17.26 1.74 -18.99
CA MET A 228 18.12 0.64 -18.54
C MET A 228 17.31 -0.60 -18.16
N PHE A 229 16.20 -0.42 -17.42
CA PHE A 229 15.31 -1.55 -17.11
C PHE A 229 14.65 -2.14 -18.37
N TYR A 230 14.37 -1.32 -19.38
CA TYR A 230 13.86 -1.79 -20.67
C TYR A 230 14.91 -2.61 -21.43
N ASP A 231 16.16 -2.14 -21.48
CA ASP A 231 17.27 -2.85 -22.15
C ASP A 231 17.54 -4.22 -21.50
N GLU A 232 17.28 -4.35 -20.19
CA GLU A 232 17.32 -5.61 -19.44
C GLU A 232 16.06 -6.48 -19.60
N GLY A 233 15.06 -6.03 -20.37
CA GLY A 233 13.80 -6.74 -20.59
C GLY A 233 12.91 -6.83 -19.34
N ILE A 234 13.12 -5.95 -18.36
CA ILE A 234 12.39 -5.94 -17.08
C ILE A 234 11.06 -5.18 -17.21
N ILE A 235 11.05 -4.10 -17.99
CA ILE A 235 9.86 -3.30 -18.28
C ILE A 235 9.62 -3.22 -19.79
N GLU A 236 8.44 -2.73 -20.19
CA GLU A 236 8.05 -2.59 -21.60
C GLU A 236 8.36 -1.17 -22.12
N SER A 237 8.37 -0.99 -23.44
CA SER A 237 8.73 0.31 -24.02
C SER A 237 7.76 1.44 -23.62
N GLU A 238 6.49 1.11 -23.44
CA GLU A 238 5.45 2.05 -22.98
C GLU A 238 5.68 2.54 -21.54
N ASP A 239 6.43 1.77 -20.74
CA ASP A 239 6.66 2.12 -19.34
C ASP A 239 7.62 3.31 -19.19
N ILE A 240 8.48 3.54 -20.19
CA ILE A 240 9.46 4.64 -20.22
C ILE A 240 8.76 6.02 -20.28
N ASP A 241 7.58 6.07 -20.90
CA ASP A 241 6.79 7.29 -21.07
C ASP A 241 6.20 7.80 -19.74
N TYR A 242 6.17 6.95 -18.70
CA TYR A 242 5.67 7.30 -17.37
C TYR A 242 6.66 8.11 -16.51
N SER A 243 7.87 8.39 -16.99
CA SER A 243 8.87 9.18 -16.25
C SER A 243 8.32 10.50 -15.72
N LYS A 244 7.47 11.18 -16.51
CA LYS A 244 6.81 12.42 -16.12
C LYS A 244 5.79 12.23 -15.00
N ASP A 245 5.05 11.13 -15.02
CA ASP A 245 4.03 10.83 -14.03
C ASP A 245 4.64 10.38 -12.70
N ILE A 246 5.79 9.71 -12.74
CA ILE A 246 6.62 9.41 -11.56
C ILE A 246 7.09 10.70 -10.89
N VAL A 247 7.66 11.65 -11.64
CA VAL A 247 8.15 12.93 -11.08
C VAL A 247 7.01 13.76 -10.47
N LYS A 248 5.81 13.66 -11.04
CA LYS A 248 4.59 14.27 -10.48
C LYS A 248 4.09 13.57 -9.21
N GLY A 249 4.58 12.37 -8.89
CA GLY A 249 4.16 11.60 -7.72
C GLY A 249 2.89 10.78 -7.94
N ASN A 250 2.62 10.30 -9.17
CA ASN A 250 1.51 9.39 -9.41
C ASN A 250 1.82 8.02 -8.79
N THR A 251 1.28 7.76 -7.61
CA THR A 251 1.53 6.55 -6.81
C THR A 251 1.20 5.26 -7.56
N ASP A 252 0.09 5.22 -8.31
CA ASP A 252 -0.33 4.02 -9.04
C ASP A 252 0.68 3.65 -10.12
N VAL A 253 1.18 4.67 -10.84
CA VAL A 253 2.23 4.52 -11.84
C VAL A 253 3.54 4.06 -11.20
N ILE A 254 3.93 4.69 -10.08
CA ILE A 254 5.15 4.34 -9.36
C ILE A 254 5.10 2.87 -8.90
N ILE A 255 3.99 2.44 -8.30
CA ILE A 255 3.80 1.06 -7.83
C ILE A 255 3.83 0.11 -9.02
N LYS A 256 3.13 0.41 -10.12
CA LYS A 256 3.15 -0.41 -11.35
C LYS A 256 4.57 -0.63 -11.84
N ILE A 257 5.38 0.43 -11.94
CA ILE A 257 6.76 0.32 -12.43
C ILE A 257 7.66 -0.44 -11.45
N LEU A 258 7.61 -0.11 -10.16
CA LEU A 258 8.43 -0.79 -9.15
C LEU A 258 8.04 -2.27 -9.01
N SER A 259 6.79 -2.62 -9.23
CA SER A 259 6.31 -4.01 -9.32
C SER A 259 6.99 -4.78 -10.44
N LYS A 260 7.03 -4.19 -11.65
CA LYS A 260 7.72 -4.81 -12.79
C LYS A 260 9.22 -4.97 -12.49
N ILE A 261 9.86 -3.95 -11.90
CA ILE A 261 11.27 -4.00 -11.51
C ILE A 261 11.54 -5.09 -10.48
N TYR A 262 10.69 -5.22 -9.46
CA TYR A 262 10.80 -6.29 -8.47
C TYR A 262 10.71 -7.69 -9.12
N LYS A 263 9.73 -7.91 -9.99
CA LYS A 263 9.60 -9.20 -10.71
C LYS A 263 10.83 -9.48 -11.56
N GLY A 264 11.38 -8.46 -12.22
CA GLY A 264 12.65 -8.55 -12.94
C GLY A 264 13.82 -8.89 -12.03
N TYR A 265 13.91 -8.26 -10.85
CA TYR A 265 14.92 -8.52 -9.83
C TYR A 265 14.93 -9.99 -9.41
N LEU A 266 13.76 -10.54 -9.09
CA LEU A 266 13.64 -11.95 -8.69
C LEU A 266 14.15 -12.90 -9.80
N LYS A 267 13.73 -12.66 -11.05
CA LYS A 267 14.18 -13.46 -12.21
C LYS A 267 15.70 -13.36 -12.43
N HIS A 268 16.25 -12.15 -12.33
CA HIS A 268 17.68 -11.90 -12.52
C HIS A 268 18.55 -12.56 -11.42
N PHE A 269 18.09 -12.54 -10.18
CA PHE A 269 18.80 -13.18 -9.07
C PHE A 269 18.68 -14.71 -9.10
N GLU A 270 17.57 -15.25 -9.58
CA GLU A 270 17.40 -16.69 -9.82
C GLU A 270 18.36 -17.21 -10.89
N SER A 271 18.56 -16.47 -11.99
CA SER A 271 19.52 -16.84 -13.03
C SER A 271 20.97 -16.80 -12.54
N MET A 272 21.35 -15.79 -11.75
CA MET A 272 22.71 -15.71 -11.17
C MET A 272 23.02 -16.86 -10.20
N LYS A 273 22.04 -17.34 -9.44
CA LYS A 273 22.23 -18.52 -8.57
C LYS A 273 22.54 -19.78 -9.39
N LEU A 274 21.91 -19.96 -10.54
CA LEU A 274 22.11 -21.14 -11.40
C LEU A 274 23.50 -21.17 -12.06
N GLU A 275 24.13 -20.02 -12.29
CA GLU A 275 25.49 -19.94 -12.86
C GLU A 275 26.60 -20.24 -11.85
N ILE A 276 26.35 -20.09 -10.55
CA ILE A 276 27.33 -20.37 -9.48
C ILE A 276 27.39 -21.88 -9.15
N PHE A 277 26.36 -22.64 -9.50
CA PHE A 277 26.24 -24.08 -9.23
C PHE A 277 26.44 -25.00 -10.44
N ASN A 278 26.86 -24.45 -11.59
CA ASN A 278 27.32 -25.18 -12.78
C ASN A 278 28.81 -24.93 -13.02
#